data_AF-C6KRL2-F1
#
_entry.id   AF-C6KRL2-F1
#
_cell.length_a   1.000
_cell.length_b   1.000
_cell.length_c   1.000
_cell.angle_alpha   90.00
_cell.angle_beta   90.00
_cell.angle_gamma   90.00
#
_symmetry.space_group_name_H-M   'P 1'
#
loop_
_entity.id
_entity.type
_entity.pdbx_description
1 polymer ?
#
loop_
_entity_poly.entity_id
_entity_poly.type
_entity_poly.pdbx_seq_one_letter_code
_entity_poly.pdbx_strand_id
1 'polypeptide(L)'
;MIQKSLQDFLTVPKTEEKIRQLVALATEVPLKDVGITFSWKEVLDEQQQEEFNIFIANVLTSYFKVNTKPCDIEELEYFWEIVNRITCNH
;
A
#
# COMPACT_ATOMS: atom_id res chain seq x y z
N MET A 1 2.55 20.01 -12.86
CA MET A 1 2.04 18.64 -12.57
C MET A 1 0.90 18.78 -11.59
N ILE A 2 -0.31 18.33 -11.95
CA ILE A 2 -1.47 18.37 -11.06
C ILE A 2 -1.22 17.29 -9.99
N GLN A 3 -0.72 17.68 -8.81
CA GLN A 3 -0.78 16.83 -7.62
C GLN A 3 -2.25 16.73 -7.21
N LYS A 4 -2.99 15.81 -7.84
CA LYS A 4 -4.22 15.30 -7.23
C LYS A 4 -3.82 14.76 -5.87
N SER A 5 -4.53 15.17 -4.83
CA SER A 5 -4.24 14.74 -3.47
C SER A 5 -4.49 13.23 -3.37
N LEU A 6 -3.74 12.50 -2.52
CA LEU A 6 -4.06 11.09 -2.22
C LEU A 6 -5.53 10.93 -1.79
N GLN A 7 -6.14 11.96 -1.19
CA GLN A 7 -7.56 12.00 -0.85
C GLN A 7 -8.47 11.89 -2.08
N ASP A 8 -8.08 12.46 -3.22
CA ASP A 8 -8.84 12.40 -4.47
C ASP A 8 -8.78 11.02 -5.14
N PHE A 9 -7.73 10.24 -4.85
CA PHE A 9 -7.59 8.88 -5.37
C PHE A 9 -8.25 7.84 -4.45
N LEU A 10 -8.14 8.03 -3.12
CA LEU A 10 -8.63 7.11 -2.10
C LEU A 10 -10.12 7.37 -1.75
N THR A 11 -10.99 7.22 -2.74
CA THR A 11 -12.41 7.61 -2.69
C THR A 11 -13.33 6.59 -2.00
N VAL A 12 -12.89 5.35 -1.86
CA VAL A 12 -13.67 4.26 -1.27
C VAL A 12 -13.80 4.42 0.26
N PRO A 13 -14.95 4.09 0.87
CA PRO A 13 -15.17 4.34 2.30
C PRO A 13 -14.40 3.39 3.21
N LYS A 14 -14.17 2.15 2.76
CA LYS A 14 -13.51 1.11 3.56
C LYS A 14 -12.00 1.29 3.53
N THR A 15 -11.36 1.26 4.69
CA THR A 15 -9.90 1.31 4.85
C THR A 15 -9.20 0.30 3.96
N GLU A 16 -9.66 -0.96 3.96
CA GLU A 16 -9.12 -2.02 3.11
C GLU A 16 -9.13 -1.66 1.62
N GLU A 17 -10.24 -1.15 1.11
CA GLU A 17 -10.35 -0.76 -0.30
C GLU A 17 -9.41 0.41 -0.65
N LYS A 18 -9.18 1.36 0.30
CA LYS A 18 -8.21 2.44 0.09
C LYS A 18 -6.79 1.90 -0.02
N ILE A 19 -6.44 0.92 0.82
CA ILE A 19 -5.13 0.25 0.73
C ILE A 19 -5.03 -0.51 -0.58
N ARG A 20 -6.11 -1.18 -1.02
CA ARG A 20 -6.13 -1.89 -2.30
C ARG A 20 -5.88 -0.96 -3.48
N GLN A 21 -6.53 0.21 -3.49
CA GLN A 21 -6.26 1.28 -4.46
C GLN A 21 -4.82 1.78 -4.41
N LEU A 22 -4.27 1.93 -3.20
CA LEU A 22 -2.88 2.37 -3.01
C LEU A 22 -1.88 1.35 -3.57
N VAL A 23 -2.06 0.06 -3.27
CA VAL A 23 -1.20 -1.01 -3.76
C VAL A 23 -1.31 -1.13 -5.28
N ALA A 24 -2.53 -1.11 -5.84
CA ALA A 24 -2.74 -1.11 -7.29
C ALA A 24 -2.04 0.08 -7.98
N LEU A 25 -2.11 1.27 -7.38
CA LEU A 25 -1.42 2.46 -7.89
C LEU A 25 0.11 2.30 -7.83
N ALA A 26 0.63 1.75 -6.72
CA ALA A 26 2.06 1.62 -6.49
C ALA A 26 2.71 0.52 -7.34
N THR A 27 1.97 -0.55 -7.67
CA THR A 27 2.47 -1.66 -8.48
C THR A 27 2.11 -1.55 -9.96
N GLU A 28 1.34 -0.52 -10.35
CA GLU A 28 0.75 -0.37 -11.69
C GLU A 28 -0.11 -1.58 -12.14
N VAL A 29 -0.58 -2.39 -11.19
CA VAL A 29 -1.45 -3.56 -11.43
C VAL A 29 -2.92 -3.13 -11.41
N PRO A 30 -3.80 -3.70 -12.27
CA PRO A 30 -5.23 -3.42 -12.21
C PRO A 30 -5.83 -3.73 -10.84
N LEU A 31 -6.69 -2.83 -10.33
CA LEU A 31 -7.30 -2.97 -9.00
C LEU A 31 -7.98 -4.33 -8.75
N LYS A 32 -8.59 -4.89 -9.80
CA LYS A 32 -9.25 -6.20 -9.77
C LYS A 32 -8.30 -7.39 -9.51
N ASP A 33 -7.00 -7.21 -9.75
CA ASP A 33 -5.98 -8.25 -9.61
C ASP A 33 -5.29 -8.18 -8.24
N VAL A 34 -5.52 -7.11 -7.46
CA VAL A 34 -5.01 -6.97 -6.09
C VAL A 34 -5.93 -7.70 -5.10
N GLY A 35 -5.79 -9.02 -5.05
CA GLY A 35 -6.47 -9.90 -4.10
C GLY A 35 -5.81 -9.96 -2.71
N ILE A 36 -6.43 -10.69 -1.78
CA ILE A 36 -5.91 -10.86 -0.42
C ILE A 36 -4.50 -11.47 -0.38
N THR A 37 -4.20 -12.38 -1.31
CA THR A 37 -2.90 -13.06 -1.47
C THR A 37 -2.02 -12.39 -2.52
N PHE A 38 -2.32 -11.16 -2.95
CA PHE A 38 -1.47 -10.45 -3.89
C PHE A 38 -0.13 -10.13 -3.22
N SER A 39 0.97 -10.50 -3.89
CA SER A 39 2.34 -10.18 -3.49
C SER A 39 2.96 -9.24 -4.50
N TRP A 40 3.37 -8.04 -4.05
CA TRP A 40 4.09 -7.10 -4.90
C TRP A 40 5.49 -7.59 -5.25
N LYS A 41 6.06 -8.50 -4.44
CA LYS A 41 7.38 -9.11 -4.66
C LYS A 41 7.40 -10.02 -5.90
N GLU A 42 6.25 -10.51 -6.34
CA GLU A 42 6.14 -11.35 -7.54
C GLU A 42 6.05 -10.53 -8.84
N VAL A 43 5.73 -9.23 -8.75
CA VAL A 43 5.50 -8.35 -9.91
C VAL A 43 6.51 -7.21 -10.03
N LEU A 44 7.15 -6.82 -8.93
CA LEU A 44 8.15 -5.76 -8.88
C LEU A 44 9.57 -6.32 -8.80
N ASP A 45 10.52 -5.68 -9.48
CA ASP A 45 11.95 -5.95 -9.28
C ASP A 45 12.46 -5.37 -7.93
N GLU A 46 13.71 -5.69 -7.55
CA GLU A 46 14.27 -5.26 -6.25
C GLU A 46 14.28 -3.73 -6.07
N GLN A 47 14.55 -2.96 -7.13
CA GLN A 47 14.57 -1.50 -7.05
C GLN A 47 13.13 -0.96 -6.86
N GLN A 48 12.19 -1.50 -7.64
CA GLN A 48 10.77 -1.14 -7.52
C GLN A 48 10.19 -1.54 -6.15
N GLN A 49 10.64 -2.66 -5.57
CA GLN A 49 10.24 -3.07 -4.22
C GLN A 49 10.70 -2.07 -3.16
N GLU A 50 11.92 -1.52 -3.27
CA GLU A 50 12.40 -0.47 -2.37
C GLU A 50 11.53 0.80 -2.47
N GLU A 51 11.24 1.24 -3.70
CA GLU A 51 10.37 2.39 -3.95
C GLU A 51 8.94 2.16 -3.41
N PHE A 52 8.40 0.96 -3.60
CA PHE A 52 7.12 0.53 -3.04
C PHE A 52 7.13 0.58 -1.52
N ASN A 53 8.15 0.01 -0.86
CA ASN A 53 8.27 -0.02 0.59
C ASN A 53 8.30 1.40 1.18
N ILE A 54 9.06 2.30 0.55
CA ILE A 54 9.13 3.72 0.94
C ILE A 54 7.77 4.40 0.76
N PHE A 55 7.13 4.20 -0.40
CA PHE A 55 5.86 4.85 -0.72
C PHE A 55 4.74 4.40 0.22
N ILE A 56 4.56 3.08 0.39
CA ILE A 56 3.54 2.51 1.28
C ILE A 56 3.79 2.97 2.73
N ALA A 57 5.01 2.84 3.25
CA ALA A 57 5.34 3.26 4.62
C ALA A 57 5.02 4.76 4.86
N ASN A 58 5.35 5.61 3.88
CA ASN A 58 5.05 7.04 3.95
C ASN A 58 3.54 7.32 3.96
N VAL A 59 2.75 6.63 3.13
CA VAL A 59 1.29 6.81 3.10
C VAL A 59 0.65 6.26 4.38
N LEU A 60 1.08 5.11 4.88
CA LEU A 60 0.59 4.56 6.15
C LEU A 60 0.86 5.52 7.32
N THR A 61 2.06 6.09 7.40
CA THR A 61 2.43 7.03 8.47
C THR A 61 1.71 8.38 8.32
N SER A 62 1.70 8.96 7.12
CA SER A 62 1.19 10.32 6.91
C SER A 62 -0.34 10.39 6.81
N TYR A 63 -0.97 9.43 6.13
CA TYR A 63 -2.39 9.42 5.84
C TYR A 63 -3.19 8.57 6.84
N PHE A 64 -2.77 7.32 7.06
CA PHE A 64 -3.45 6.40 7.98
C PHE A 64 -3.04 6.55 9.44
N LYS A 65 -2.00 7.37 9.72
CA LYS A 65 -1.46 7.62 11.06
C LYS A 65 -0.92 6.36 11.76
N VAL A 66 -0.46 5.39 10.98
CA VAL A 66 0.18 4.16 11.48
C VAL A 66 1.68 4.30 11.31
N ASN A 67 2.43 4.47 12.42
CA ASN A 67 3.88 4.65 12.39
C ASN A 67 4.57 3.43 11.76
N THR A 68 4.93 3.56 10.48
CA THR A 68 5.44 2.47 9.65
C THR A 68 6.69 2.95 8.94
N LYS A 69 7.77 2.19 9.05
CA LYS A 69 9.03 2.41 8.33
C LYS A 69 9.09 1.53 7.09
N PRO A 70 9.95 1.86 6.10
CA PRO A 70 10.10 1.01 4.91
C PRO A 70 10.46 -0.46 5.24
N CYS A 71 11.33 -0.68 6.24
CA CYS A 71 11.70 -2.03 6.70
C CYS A 71 10.52 -2.83 7.25
N ASP A 72 9.50 -2.16 7.81
CA ASP A 72 8.30 -2.81 8.29
C ASP A 72 7.43 -3.36 7.15
N ILE A 73 7.55 -2.80 5.94
CA ILE A 73 6.86 -3.26 4.72
C ILE A 73 7.70 -4.31 4.00
N GLU A 74 9.02 -4.16 4.03
CA GLU A 74 9.97 -5.11 3.45
C GLU A 74 9.81 -6.53 4.02
N GLU A 75 9.51 -6.64 5.32
CA GLU A 75 9.24 -7.91 6.00
C GLU A 75 7.91 -8.56 5.60
N LEU A 76 6.99 -7.81 4.97
CA LEU A 76 5.70 -8.31 4.53
C LEU A 76 5.80 -8.94 3.14
N GLU A 77 4.90 -9.87 2.85
CA GLU A 77 4.82 -10.59 1.59
C GLU A 77 3.50 -10.36 0.87
N TYR A 78 2.40 -10.23 1.61
CA TYR A 78 1.06 -10.21 1.03
C TYR A 78 0.26 -8.96 1.41
N PHE A 79 -0.67 -8.59 0.52
CA PHE A 79 -1.60 -7.47 0.72
C PHE A 79 -2.33 -7.52 2.08
N TRP A 80 -2.81 -8.70 2.48
CA TRP A 80 -3.54 -8.85 3.75
C TRP A 80 -2.70 -8.44 4.96
N GLU A 81 -1.38 -8.54 4.92
CA GLU A 81 -0.50 -8.16 6.01
C GLU A 81 -0.42 -6.64 6.17
N ILE A 82 -0.42 -5.89 5.05
CA ILE A 82 -0.53 -4.42 5.08
C ILE A 82 -1.87 -4.01 5.71
N VAL A 83 -2.97 -4.66 5.30
CA VAL A 83 -4.30 -4.41 5.88
C VAL A 83 -4.29 -4.69 7.38
N ASN A 84 -3.76 -5.84 7.79
CA ASN A 84 -3.68 -6.26 9.18
C ASN A 84 -2.91 -5.25 10.04
N ARG A 85 -1.83 -4.69 9.48
CA ARG A 85 -1.01 -3.68 10.17
C ARG A 85 -1.77 -2.37 10.43
N ILE A 86 -2.78 -2.04 9.64
CA ILE A 86 -3.65 -0.89 9.94
C ILE A 86 -4.73 -1.27 10.94
N THR A 87 -5.35 -2.44 10.79
CA THR A 87 -6.49 -2.84 11.63
C THR A 87 -6.11 -3.25 13.05
N CYS A 88 -4.89 -3.76 13.27
CA CYS A 88 -4.43 -4.22 14.58
C CYS A 88 -3.64 -3.19 15.39
N ASN A 89 -3.27 -2.04 14.81
CA ASN A 89 -2.53 -0.97 15.50
C ASN A 89 -3.45 0.12 16.11
N HIS A 90 -4.67 -0.26 16.54
CA HIS A 90 -5.59 0.56 17.33
C HIS A 90 -5.55 0.18 18.81
#